data_AF-A0A7L1HTA9-F1
#
_entry.id   AF-A0A7L1HTA9-F1
#
_cell.length_a   1.000
_cell.length_b   1.000
_cell.length_c   1.000
_cell.angle_alpha   90.00
_cell.angle_beta   90.00
_cell.angle_gamma   90.00
#
_symmetry.space_group_name_H-M   'P 1'
#
loop_
_entity.id
_entity.type
_entity.pdbx_description
1 polymer ?
#
loop_
_entity_poly.entity_id
_entity_poly.type
_entity_poly.pdbx_seq_one_letter_code
_entity_poly.pdbx_strand_id
1 'polypeptide(L)'
;DFLPLKCDACEDIFCKDHIRYDDHECGSAYKKNVQVPVCPLCNAPIPVQRGEIPDMVVGAHMDKDCNYNPVQQKQRIFTNKCLKPGCKRKEMMKVVCEQCGGNFCIKHRHPLDHDCRGSSRPVSKA
;
A
#
# COMPACT_ATOMS: atom_id res chain seq x y z
N ASP A 1 11.89 9.16 38.87
CA ASP A 1 11.64 10.51 38.36
C ASP A 1 10.24 10.53 37.78
N PHE A 2 9.24 10.96 38.55
CA PHE A 2 7.84 11.02 38.11
C PHE A 2 7.47 12.49 38.04
N LEU A 3 7.71 13.11 36.89
CA LEU A 3 7.12 14.40 36.59
C LEU A 3 5.67 14.15 36.17
N PRO A 4 4.66 14.47 37.01
CA PRO A 4 3.27 14.24 36.66
C PRO A 4 2.87 15.14 35.49
N LEU A 5 2.36 14.54 34.41
CA LEU A 5 1.89 15.23 33.22
C LEU A 5 0.38 15.10 33.12
N LYS A 6 -0.30 16.21 32.81
CA LYS A 6 -1.74 16.23 32.61
C LYS A 6 -2.07 16.00 31.13
N CYS A 7 -2.92 15.02 30.84
CA CYS A 7 -3.44 14.78 29.50
C CYS A 7 -4.30 15.98 29.07
N ASP A 8 -4.06 16.54 27.90
CA ASP A 8 -4.80 17.72 27.41
C ASP A 8 -6.21 17.37 26.89
N ALA A 9 -6.53 16.08 26.80
CA ALA A 9 -7.80 15.57 26.30
C ALA A 9 -8.75 15.11 27.42
N CYS A 10 -8.31 14.20 28.30
CA CYS A 10 -9.13 13.69 29.41
C CYS A 10 -8.83 14.34 30.77
N GLU A 11 -7.80 15.18 30.84
CA GLU A 11 -7.41 15.90 32.06
C GLU A 11 -6.83 15.04 33.22
N ASP A 12 -6.68 13.73 33.01
CA ASP A 12 -6.03 12.84 33.97
C ASP A 12 -4.49 12.98 33.98
N ILE A 13 -3.85 12.47 35.04
CA ILE A 13 -2.40 12.57 35.28
C ILE A 13 -1.70 11.25 34.94
N PHE A 14 -0.64 11.32 34.14
CA PHE A 14 0.19 10.17 33.76
C PHE A 14 1.69 10.50 33.86
N CYS A 15 2.53 9.47 33.82
CA CYS A 15 3.97 9.66 33.64
C CYS A 15 4.31 9.90 32.16
N LYS A 16 5.58 10.25 31.90
CA LYS A 16 6.08 10.50 30.54
C LYS A 16 5.85 9.34 29.56
N ASP A 17 5.92 8.11 30.03
CA ASP A 17 5.77 6.92 29.19
C ASP A 17 4.30 6.55 28.92
N HIS A 18 3.34 6.97 29.76
CA HIS A 18 1.92 6.60 29.64
C HIS A 18 0.99 7.77 29.27
N ILE A 19 1.53 8.98 29.05
CA ILE A 19 0.74 10.19 28.75
C ILE A 19 0.14 10.21 27.33
N ARG A 20 0.66 9.40 26.41
CA ARG A 20 0.14 9.32 25.04
C ARG A 20 -1.26 8.68 25.08
N TYR A 21 -2.15 9.15 24.20
CA TYR A 21 -3.55 8.74 24.22
C TYR A 21 -3.76 7.22 24.07
N ASP A 22 -2.93 6.54 23.27
CA ASP A 22 -3.02 5.09 23.05
C ASP A 22 -2.58 4.28 24.27
N ASP A 23 -1.59 4.78 25.04
CA ASP A 23 -1.02 4.07 26.19
C ASP A 23 -1.97 4.04 27.41
N HIS A 24 -2.99 4.90 27.45
CA HIS A 24 -4.00 4.94 28.51
C HIS A 24 -5.44 4.86 28.01
N GLU A 25 -5.64 4.44 26.75
CA GLU A 25 -6.97 4.28 26.14
C GLU A 25 -7.86 5.52 26.33
N CYS A 26 -7.31 6.70 25.99
CA CYS A 26 -7.93 7.99 26.29
C CYS A 26 -9.32 8.12 25.66
N GLY A 27 -10.38 8.05 26.47
CA GLY A 27 -11.77 8.21 26.01
C GLY A 27 -12.10 9.58 25.41
N SER A 28 -11.23 10.58 25.56
CA SER A 28 -11.38 11.91 24.94
C SER A 28 -10.35 12.21 23.84
N ALA A 29 -9.56 11.22 23.40
CA ALA A 29 -8.54 11.39 22.35
C ALA A 29 -9.10 12.06 21.10
N TYR A 30 -10.31 11.70 20.67
CA TYR A 30 -10.97 12.22 19.47
C TYR A 30 -11.12 13.76 19.44
N LYS A 31 -11.04 14.43 20.60
CA LYS A 31 -11.15 15.90 20.69
C LYS A 31 -9.85 16.63 20.34
N LYS A 32 -8.70 15.98 20.54
CA LYS A 32 -7.37 16.62 20.53
C LYS A 32 -6.36 15.90 19.63
N ASN A 33 -6.52 14.58 19.45
CA ASN A 33 -5.69 13.76 18.59
C ASN A 33 -6.05 13.97 17.11
N VAL A 34 -5.53 15.04 16.51
CA VAL A 34 -5.72 15.33 15.09
C VAL A 34 -4.88 14.37 14.26
N GLN A 35 -5.53 13.36 13.70
CA GLN A 35 -4.94 12.40 12.75
C GLN A 35 -5.59 12.58 11.38
N VAL A 36 -4.80 12.44 10.32
CA VAL A 36 -5.30 12.47 8.94
C VAL A 36 -5.39 11.03 8.44
N PRO A 37 -6.57 10.37 8.50
CA PRO A 37 -6.72 9.03 7.98
C PRO A 37 -6.51 9.00 6.46
N VAL A 38 -6.15 7.83 5.93
CA VAL A 38 -5.99 7.60 4.50
C VAL A 38 -7.08 6.67 4.02
N CYS A 39 -7.71 6.99 2.88
CA CYS A 39 -8.70 6.11 2.27
C CYS A 39 -8.05 4.76 1.88
N PRO A 40 -8.58 3.62 2.33
CA PRO A 40 -8.00 2.32 1.99
C PRO A 40 -8.18 1.95 0.51
N LEU A 41 -9.09 2.61 -0.20
CA LEU A 41 -9.38 2.35 -1.61
C LEU A 41 -8.52 3.21 -2.52
N CYS A 42 -8.64 4.53 -2.42
CA CYS A 42 -7.98 5.46 -3.33
C CYS A 42 -6.61 5.98 -2.84
N ASN A 43 -6.24 5.67 -1.59
CA ASN A 43 -5.02 6.14 -0.92
C ASN A 43 -4.94 7.68 -0.80
N ALA A 44 -6.06 8.39 -0.92
CA ALA A 44 -6.13 9.82 -0.67
C ALA A 44 -6.17 10.12 0.84
N PRO A 45 -5.44 11.14 1.33
CA PRO A 45 -5.60 11.63 2.70
C PRO A 45 -6.99 12.25 2.85
N ILE A 46 -7.67 11.92 3.94
CA ILE A 46 -9.02 12.37 4.25
C ILE A 46 -8.93 13.36 5.42
N PRO A 47 -9.13 14.67 5.19
CA PRO A 47 -9.15 15.65 6.28
C PRO A 47 -10.34 15.40 7.20
N VAL A 48 -10.09 15.34 8.52
CA VAL A 48 -11.12 15.21 9.56
C VAL A 48 -11.18 16.51 10.35
N GLN A 49 -12.35 17.14 10.46
CA GLN A 49 -12.48 18.36 11.26
C GLN A 49 -12.52 18.03 12.76
N ARG A 50 -12.23 19.03 13.60
CA ARG A 50 -12.27 18.87 15.06
C ARG A 50 -13.70 18.50 15.49
N GLY A 51 -13.81 17.39 16.22
CA GLY A 51 -15.10 16.89 16.72
C GLY A 51 -15.79 15.89 15.80
N GLU A 52 -15.28 15.66 14.59
CA GLU A 52 -15.75 14.58 13.72
C GLU A 52 -15.08 13.26 14.07
N ILE A 53 -15.80 12.16 13.86
CA ILE A 53 -15.26 10.81 14.06
C ILE A 53 -14.57 10.37 12.77
N PRO A 54 -13.27 10.00 12.82
CA PRO A 54 -12.51 9.61 11.63
C PRO A 54 -13.22 8.55 10.77
N ASP A 55 -13.76 7.50 11.39
CA ASP A 55 -14.44 6.41 10.68
C ASP A 55 -15.67 6.88 9.88
N MET A 56 -16.46 7.80 10.43
CA MET A 56 -17.63 8.34 9.73
C MET A 56 -17.22 9.19 8.52
N VAL A 57 -16.16 10.01 8.67
CA VAL A 57 -15.66 10.85 7.57
C VAL A 57 -15.06 9.99 6.47
N VAL A 58 -14.33 8.92 6.83
CA VAL A 58 -13.80 7.94 5.87
C VAL A 58 -14.94 7.23 5.13
N GLY A 59 -15.98 6.81 5.84
CA GLY A 59 -17.18 6.20 5.25
C GLY A 59 -17.88 7.14 4.26
N ALA A 60 -18.10 8.40 4.66
CA ALA A 60 -18.72 9.41 3.80
C ALA A 60 -17.91 9.65 2.51
N HIS A 61 -16.58 9.72 2.62
CA HIS A 61 -15.70 9.82 1.45
C HIS A 61 -15.87 8.60 0.53
N MET A 62 -15.88 7.38 1.08
CA MET A 62 -16.05 6.15 0.30
C MET A 62 -17.36 6.14 -0.50
N ASP A 63 -18.44 6.69 0.06
CA ASP A 63 -19.75 6.71 -0.56
C ASP A 63 -19.92 7.79 -1.65
N LYS A 64 -19.27 8.96 -1.49
CA LYS A 64 -19.58 10.15 -2.31
C LYS A 64 -18.43 10.69 -3.14
N ASP A 65 -17.22 10.67 -2.59
CA ASP A 65 -16.08 11.46 -3.11
C ASP A 65 -14.85 10.60 -3.44
N CYS A 66 -14.97 9.27 -3.36
CA CYS A 66 -13.87 8.35 -3.58
C CYS A 66 -13.61 8.13 -5.08
N ASN A 67 -12.46 8.63 -5.55
CA ASN A 67 -11.98 8.42 -6.92
C ASN A 67 -11.39 7.01 -7.16
N TYR A 68 -11.76 6.03 -6.34
CA TYR A 68 -11.31 4.65 -6.52
C TYR A 68 -11.89 4.06 -7.80
N ASN A 69 -11.01 3.77 -8.77
CA ASN A 69 -11.38 3.08 -10.00
C ASN A 69 -10.66 1.72 -10.07
N PRO A 70 -11.37 0.58 -9.91
CA PRO A 70 -10.76 -0.74 -9.87
C PRO A 70 -10.10 -1.13 -11.20
N VAL A 71 -10.62 -0.65 -12.32
CA VAL A 71 -10.06 -0.94 -13.65
C VAL A 71 -8.71 -0.22 -13.83
N GLN A 72 -8.62 1.04 -13.42
CA GLN A 72 -7.39 1.83 -13.53
C GLN A 72 -6.31 1.31 -12.57
N GLN A 73 -6.65 0.96 -11.33
CA GLN A 73 -5.67 0.40 -10.40
C GLN A 73 -5.14 -0.96 -10.88
N LYS A 74 -6.01 -1.86 -11.36
CA LYS A 74 -5.57 -3.14 -11.94
C LYS A 74 -4.58 -2.93 -13.09
N GLN A 75 -4.85 -1.97 -13.98
CA GLN A 75 -3.92 -1.66 -15.07
C GLN A 75 -2.58 -1.08 -14.60
N ARG A 76 -2.57 -0.26 -13.54
CA ARG A 76 -1.34 0.31 -12.95
C ARG A 76 -0.46 -0.73 -12.28
N ILE A 77 -1.03 -1.80 -11.74
CA ILE A 77 -0.27 -2.88 -11.10
C ILE A 77 0.32 -3.82 -12.16
N PHE A 78 -0.43 -4.12 -13.23
CA PHE A 78 0.02 -4.99 -14.31
C PHE A 78 0.70 -4.21 -15.45
N THR A 79 1.97 -3.85 -15.26
CA THR A 79 2.75 -3.02 -16.20
C THR A 79 3.75 -3.80 -17.03
N ASN A 80 4.19 -4.98 -16.57
CA ASN A 80 5.32 -5.70 -17.17
C ASN A 80 4.88 -6.53 -18.38
N LYS A 81 4.93 -5.94 -19.57
CA LYS A 81 4.49 -6.57 -20.83
C LYS A 81 5.41 -7.73 -21.24
N CYS A 82 4.81 -8.85 -21.61
CA CYS A 82 5.52 -9.98 -22.21
C CYS A 82 6.06 -9.62 -23.62
N LEU A 83 7.34 -9.91 -23.87
CA LEU A 83 7.99 -9.66 -25.15
C LEU A 83 7.80 -10.77 -26.19
N LYS A 84 7.28 -11.93 -25.80
CA LYS A 84 6.92 -12.99 -26.76
C LYS A 84 5.92 -12.46 -27.81
N PRO A 85 6.20 -12.59 -29.12
CA PRO A 85 5.28 -12.23 -30.18
C PRO A 85 3.88 -12.84 -29.97
N GLY A 86 2.83 -12.03 -30.20
CA GLY A 86 1.43 -12.45 -30.02
C GLY A 86 0.92 -12.48 -28.57
N CYS A 87 1.79 -12.33 -27.55
CA CYS A 87 1.37 -12.29 -26.17
C CYS A 87 0.99 -10.86 -25.72
N LYS A 88 -0.24 -10.68 -25.22
CA LYS A 88 -0.73 -9.41 -24.66
C LYS A 88 -0.73 -9.36 -23.13
N ARG A 89 -0.21 -10.39 -22.46
CA ARG A 89 -0.17 -10.44 -20.98
C ARG A 89 0.80 -9.41 -20.43
N LYS A 90 0.40 -8.82 -19.29
CA LYS A 90 1.22 -7.99 -18.44
C LYS A 90 1.23 -8.61 -17.06
N GLU A 91 2.39 -8.67 -16.42
CA GLU A 91 2.56 -9.20 -15.06
C GLU A 91 2.76 -8.09 -14.04
N MET A 92 2.49 -8.38 -12.76
CA MET A 92 2.70 -7.43 -11.65
C MET A 92 4.19 -7.18 -11.40
N MET A 93 5.03 -8.19 -11.61
CA MET A 93 6.48 -8.13 -11.47
C MET A 93 7.17 -8.36 -12.82
N LYS A 94 8.42 -7.88 -12.93
CA LYS A 94 9.27 -8.23 -14.06
C LYS A 94 9.66 -9.70 -13.97
N VAL A 95 9.61 -10.40 -15.09
CA VAL A 95 10.11 -11.77 -15.23
C VAL A 95 11.14 -11.74 -16.34
N VAL A 96 12.39 -11.50 -15.95
CA VAL A 96 13.50 -11.30 -16.88
C VAL A 96 14.15 -12.65 -17.17
N CYS A 97 14.31 -12.98 -18.45
CA CYS A 97 15.07 -14.16 -18.85
C CYS A 97 16.56 -13.91 -18.62
N GLU A 98 17.22 -14.81 -17.91
CA GLU A 98 18.65 -14.72 -17.61
C GLU A 98 19.55 -14.85 -18.86
N GLN A 99 19.04 -15.47 -19.94
CA GLN A 99 19.81 -15.72 -21.16
C GLN A 99 19.74 -14.57 -22.17
N CYS A 100 18.55 -13.97 -22.35
CA CYS A 100 18.34 -12.93 -23.36
C CYS A 100 18.02 -11.54 -22.77
N GLY A 101 17.84 -11.43 -21.46
CA GLY A 101 17.48 -10.17 -20.78
C GLY A 101 16.05 -9.68 -21.06
N GLY A 102 15.25 -10.42 -21.84
CA GLY A 102 13.89 -10.05 -22.19
C GLY A 102 12.90 -10.25 -21.03
N ASN A 103 11.86 -9.41 -20.97
CA ASN A 103 10.76 -9.54 -20.01
C ASN A 103 9.61 -10.40 -20.57
N PHE A 104 9.15 -11.38 -19.81
CA PHE A 104 8.10 -12.31 -20.22
C PHE A 104 6.99 -12.42 -19.18
N CYS A 105 5.89 -13.11 -19.51
CA CYS A 105 4.87 -13.47 -18.53
C CYS A 105 5.22 -14.79 -17.85
N ILE A 106 4.52 -15.18 -16.78
CA ILE A 106 4.80 -16.42 -16.03
C ILE A 106 4.71 -17.67 -16.92
N LYS A 107 3.84 -17.63 -17.94
CA LYS A 107 3.71 -18.71 -18.95
C LYS A 107 4.81 -18.74 -20.01
N HIS A 108 5.58 -17.67 -20.16
CA HIS A 108 6.65 -17.55 -21.16
C HIS A 108 8.02 -17.28 -20.51
N ARG A 109 8.15 -17.54 -19.21
CA ARG A 109 9.38 -17.28 -18.43
C ARG A 109 10.54 -18.19 -18.84
N HIS A 110 10.23 -19.41 -19.27
CA HIS A 110 11.24 -20.39 -19.63
C HIS A 110 11.76 -20.10 -21.05
N PRO A 111 13.07 -20.31 -21.33
CA PRO A 111 13.66 -20.07 -22.66
C PRO A 111 12.93 -20.75 -23.83
N LEU A 112 12.38 -21.94 -23.59
CA LEU A 112 11.63 -22.72 -24.58
C LEU A 112 10.25 -22.12 -24.92
N ASP A 113 9.69 -21.31 -24.03
CA ASP A 113 8.32 -20.79 -24.19
C ASP A 113 8.26 -19.46 -24.93
N HIS A 114 9.41 -18.84 -25.24
CA HIS A 114 9.50 -17.52 -25.88
C HIS A 114 10.51 -17.43 -27.03
N ASP A 115 10.97 -18.56 -27.57
CA ASP A 115 11.93 -18.61 -28.67
C ASP A 115 13.21 -17.82 -28.32
N CYS A 116 13.81 -18.16 -27.16
CA CYS A 116 14.93 -17.43 -26.59
C CYS A 116 16.11 -17.30 -27.57
N ARG A 117 16.57 -16.05 -27.77
CA ARG A 117 17.74 -15.73 -28.60
C ARG A 117 19.03 -15.54 -27.80
N GLY A 118 19.00 -15.84 -26.50
CA GLY A 118 20.19 -15.81 -25.67
C GLY A 118 21.15 -16.92 -26.08
N SER A 119 22.46 -16.65 -26.07
CA SER A 119 23.46 -17.67 -26.37
C SER A 119 23.29 -18.82 -25.39
N SER A 120 23.04 -20.02 -25.91
CA SER A 120 22.98 -21.27 -25.16
C SER A 120 24.35 -21.63 -24.60
N ARG A 121 24.83 -20.91 -23.58
CA ARG A 121 25.82 -21.50 -22.68
C ARG A 121 25.02 -22.45 -21.77
N PRO A 122 25.29 -23.77 -21.82
CA PRO A 122 24.63 -24.69 -20.90
C PRO A 122 24.96 -24.23 -19.49
N VAL A 123 23.92 -24.04 -18.68
CA VAL A 123 24.05 -23.88 -17.23
C VAL A 123 24.80 -25.12 -16.76
N SER A 124 26.06 -24.95 -16.36
CA SER A 124 26.84 -26.02 -15.77
C SER A 124 26.07 -26.48 -14.53
N LYS A 125 25.66 -27.75 -14.51
CA LYS A 125 25.06 -28.37 -13.34
C LYS A 125 26.05 -28.26 -12.18
N ALA A 126 25.58 -27.76 -11.04
CA ALA A 126 26.23 -27.97 -9.75
C ALA A 126 26.08 -29.43 -9.32
#